data_AF-A0A4Q2RYW6-F1
#
_entry.id   AF-A0A4Q2RYW6-F1
#
_cell.length_a   1.000
_cell.length_b   1.000
_cell.length_c   1.000
_cell.angle_alpha   90.00
_cell.angle_beta   90.00
_cell.angle_gamma   90.00
#
_symmetry.space_group_name_H-M   'P 1'
#
loop_
_entity.id
_entity.type
_entity.pdbx_description
1 polymer ?
#
loop_
_entity_poly.entity_id
_entity_poly.type
_entity_poly.pdbx_seq_one_letter_code
_entity_poly.pdbx_strand_id
1 'polypeptide(L)'
;MDPDVLLVGCGDLGAAVGLRLADLGHGVLALRRNADLVPEPLVGRSVDITASAPDLSDVRPRFVVVALTARPRTEEAYRATYVDGMARALDALAVPPERAVLVSSTAVCASGDRPALSDESTPAAPSDGPGRQLVAAEEAFHARIPHGTVLRLSGLYGGSSTRLRDQVAEGRVTDPHRWTNRIHRTDAASAVVHLLTMDATPDTLYLGTDDVPAQMGDVAAFLASQLGAPAPPAADPAQGHGKRLSNARLRSTGWTPSLPSYREGYAGLDLQG
;
A
#
# COMPACT_ATOMS: atom_id res chain seq x y z
N MET A 1 6.75 20.14 18.59
CA MET A 1 7.43 20.29 17.29
C MET A 1 6.35 20.58 16.28
N ASP A 2 6.50 21.63 15.47
CA ASP A 2 5.50 21.92 14.45
C ASP A 2 5.49 20.79 13.42
N PRO A 3 4.32 20.30 12.99
CA PRO A 3 4.26 19.15 12.10
C PRO A 3 4.81 19.48 10.72
N ASP A 4 5.91 18.82 10.35
CA ASP A 4 6.54 18.88 9.03
C ASP A 4 6.11 17.72 8.12
N VAL A 5 5.27 16.79 8.62
CA VAL A 5 4.65 15.71 7.87
C VAL A 5 3.13 15.78 7.99
N LEU A 6 2.44 15.69 6.85
CA LEU A 6 1.00 15.48 6.79
C LEU A 6 0.69 14.06 6.31
N LEU A 7 -0.12 13.35 7.10
CA LEU A 7 -0.60 12.02 6.77
C LEU A 7 -2.10 12.06 6.50
N VAL A 8 -2.48 11.96 5.22
CA VAL A 8 -3.87 11.89 4.78
C VAL A 8 -4.34 10.43 4.82
N GLY A 9 -4.96 10.05 5.95
CA GLY A 9 -5.47 8.70 6.19
C GLY A 9 -4.61 7.86 7.13
N CYS A 10 -4.94 7.85 8.41
CA CYS A 10 -4.19 7.10 9.44
C CYS A 10 -4.80 5.72 9.77
N GLY A 11 -4.94 4.84 8.77
CA GLY A 11 -5.22 3.41 8.99
C GLY A 11 -3.96 2.64 9.42
N ASP A 12 -4.00 1.30 9.49
CA ASP A 12 -2.86 0.50 9.96
C ASP A 12 -1.53 0.82 9.24
N LEU A 13 -1.55 0.96 7.91
CA LEU A 13 -0.36 1.31 7.13
C LEU A 13 0.07 2.76 7.39
N GLY A 14 -0.87 3.70 7.39
CA GLY A 14 -0.60 5.11 7.66
C GLY A 14 0.03 5.29 9.04
N ALA A 15 -0.54 4.69 10.08
CA ALA A 15 0.02 4.68 11.42
C ALA A 15 1.46 4.14 11.43
N ALA A 16 1.73 3.01 10.76
CA ALA A 16 3.08 2.45 10.69
C ALA A 16 4.09 3.38 9.98
N VAL A 17 3.66 4.11 8.94
CA VAL A 17 4.49 5.13 8.28
C VAL A 17 4.74 6.31 9.22
N GLY A 18 3.68 6.84 9.84
CA GLY A 18 3.75 7.99 10.74
C GLY A 18 4.67 7.73 11.93
N LEU A 19 4.56 6.57 12.58
CA LEU A 19 5.41 6.19 13.70
C LEU A 19 6.90 6.14 13.30
N ARG A 20 7.21 5.56 12.13
CA ARG A 20 8.60 5.53 11.61
C ARG A 20 9.13 6.93 11.31
N LEU A 21 8.31 7.83 10.79
CA LEU A 21 8.72 9.22 10.56
C LEU A 21 8.95 9.95 11.89
N ALA A 22 8.11 9.71 12.90
CA ALA A 22 8.31 10.24 14.24
C ALA A 22 9.62 9.74 14.88
N ASP A 23 9.96 8.45 14.70
CA ASP A 23 11.23 7.88 15.15
C ASP A 23 12.45 8.54 14.46
N LEU A 24 12.27 9.06 13.24
CA LEU A 24 13.27 9.85 12.52
C LEU A 24 13.29 11.34 12.95
N GLY A 25 12.47 11.73 13.92
CA GLY A 25 12.41 13.08 14.47
C GLY A 25 11.43 14.02 13.75
N HIS A 26 10.53 13.50 12.92
CA HIS A 26 9.49 14.31 12.26
C HIS A 26 8.27 14.57 13.14
N GLY A 27 7.70 15.77 13.02
CA GLY A 27 6.39 16.08 13.58
C GLY A 27 5.28 15.64 12.63
N VAL A 28 4.47 14.67 13.03
CA VAL A 28 3.43 14.09 12.16
C VAL A 28 2.04 14.54 12.58
N LEU A 29 1.35 15.23 11.67
CA LEU A 29 -0.10 15.46 11.75
C LEU A 29 -0.83 14.42 10.89
N ALA A 30 -1.79 13.71 11.48
CA ALA A 30 -2.53 12.65 10.83
C ALA A 30 -4.02 12.98 10.73
N LEU A 31 -4.55 13.00 9.50
CA LEU A 31 -5.97 13.17 9.22
C LEU A 31 -6.68 11.81 9.32
N ARG A 32 -7.72 11.76 10.14
CA ARG A 32 -8.59 10.57 10.30
C ARG A 32 -9.99 11.00 10.70
N ARG A 33 -11.02 10.20 10.40
CA ARG A 33 -12.40 10.48 10.84
C ARG A 33 -12.55 10.52 12.36
N ASN A 34 -11.80 9.68 13.07
CA ASN A 34 -11.71 9.69 14.53
C ASN A 34 -10.23 9.83 14.92
N ALA A 35 -9.85 11.02 15.41
CA ALA A 35 -8.49 11.34 15.82
C ALA A 35 -8.01 10.52 17.03
N ASP A 36 -8.90 10.05 17.91
CA ASP A 36 -8.53 9.29 19.11
C ASP A 36 -7.88 7.94 18.80
N LEU A 37 -8.03 7.47 17.57
CA LEU A 37 -7.43 6.23 17.08
C LEU A 37 -6.05 6.45 16.44
N VAL A 38 -5.57 7.70 16.38
CA VAL A 38 -4.22 8.03 15.93
C VAL A 38 -3.26 7.69 17.08
N PRO A 39 -2.23 6.86 16.85
CA PRO A 39 -1.30 6.47 17.92
C PRO A 39 -0.37 7.62 18.29
N GLU A 40 -0.02 7.72 19.57
CA GLU A 40 1.09 8.58 20.02
C GLU A 40 2.42 8.11 19.39
N PRO A 41 3.37 9.02 19.11
CA PRO A 41 3.33 10.47 19.39
C PRO A 41 2.69 11.31 18.25
N LEU A 42 1.99 10.68 17.31
CA LEU A 42 1.39 11.41 16.17
C LEU A 42 0.23 12.28 16.66
N VAL A 43 0.07 13.46 16.06
CA VAL A 43 -1.05 14.36 16.38
C VAL A 43 -2.21 14.03 15.44
N GLY A 44 -3.37 13.67 16.00
CA GLY A 44 -4.58 13.40 15.22
C GLY A 44 -5.42 14.66 14.96
N ARG A 45 -6.00 14.77 13.76
CA ARG A 45 -7.03 15.77 13.43
C ARG A 45 -8.26 15.10 12.81
N SER A 46 -9.41 15.27 13.46
CA SER A 46 -10.67 14.67 13.04
C SER A 46 -11.21 15.33 11.78
N VAL A 47 -11.24 14.61 10.67
CA VAL A 47 -11.81 15.06 9.40
C VAL A 47 -12.32 13.88 8.57
N ASP A 48 -13.48 14.05 7.96
CA ASP A 48 -13.94 13.20 6.87
C ASP A 48 -13.69 13.90 5.53
N ILE A 49 -12.58 13.54 4.88
CA ILE A 49 -12.16 14.12 3.61
C ILE A 49 -13.17 13.88 2.48
N THR A 50 -14.08 12.90 2.63
CA THR A 50 -15.14 12.66 1.65
C THR A 50 -16.25 13.71 1.74
N ALA A 51 -16.38 14.39 2.87
CA ALA A 51 -17.43 15.36 3.15
C ALA A 51 -16.95 16.82 3.19
N SER A 52 -15.74 17.08 3.69
CA SER A 52 -15.22 18.44 3.84
C SER A 52 -13.71 18.53 3.60
N ALA A 53 -13.24 19.73 3.24
CA ALA A 53 -11.81 20.03 3.21
C ALA A 53 -11.27 20.16 4.65
N PRO A 54 -10.09 19.62 4.96
CA PRO A 54 -9.43 19.87 6.24
C PRO A 54 -8.98 21.34 6.33
N ASP A 55 -9.03 21.92 7.53
CA ASP A 55 -8.25 23.13 7.80
C ASP A 55 -6.79 22.73 8.00
N LEU A 56 -5.91 23.23 7.14
CA LEU A 56 -4.46 23.05 7.17
C LEU A 56 -3.73 24.40 7.16
N SER A 57 -4.43 25.49 7.50
CA SER A 57 -3.89 26.84 7.47
C SER A 57 -2.70 27.05 8.41
N ASP A 58 -2.62 26.25 9.47
CA ASP A 58 -1.59 26.21 10.51
C ASP A 58 -0.40 25.26 10.20
N VAL A 59 -0.43 24.54 9.07
CA VAL A 59 0.59 23.52 8.75
C VAL A 59 1.28 23.81 7.43
N ARG A 60 2.59 23.58 7.37
CA ARG A 60 3.40 23.67 6.16
C ARG A 60 4.24 22.39 6.03
N PRO A 61 3.62 21.29 5.60
CA PRO A 61 4.29 19.99 5.63
C PRO A 61 5.36 19.95 4.53
N ARG A 62 6.57 19.53 4.92
CA ARG A 62 7.64 19.19 3.99
C ARG A 62 7.32 17.88 3.27
N PHE A 63 6.72 16.92 3.99
CA PHE A 63 6.33 15.62 3.46
C PHE A 63 4.83 15.39 3.54
N VAL A 64 4.25 14.80 2.48
CA VAL A 64 2.85 14.39 2.44
C VAL A 64 2.74 12.90 2.14
N VAL A 65 1.94 12.19 2.91
CA VAL A 65 1.61 10.78 2.66
C VAL A 65 0.11 10.65 2.50
N VAL A 66 -0.34 10.10 1.37
CA VAL A 66 -1.74 9.76 1.15
C VAL A 66 -1.91 8.25 1.26
N ALA A 67 -2.46 7.78 2.38
CA ALA A 67 -2.64 6.37 2.70
C ALA A 67 -4.11 6.07 3.03
N LEU A 68 -4.95 6.06 2.00
CA LEU A 68 -6.40 5.98 2.14
C LEU A 68 -6.92 4.54 2.11
N THR A 69 -8.16 4.37 2.56
CA THR A 69 -8.89 3.11 2.44
C THR A 69 -10.37 3.40 2.22
N ALA A 70 -10.88 3.04 1.04
CA ALA A 70 -12.29 3.13 0.72
C ALA A 70 -13.05 1.86 1.15
N ARG A 71 -14.22 2.03 1.75
CA ARG A 71 -15.20 0.96 2.02
C ARG A 71 -16.62 1.45 1.76
N PRO A 72 -17.51 0.64 1.17
CA PRO A 72 -17.28 -0.69 0.58
C PRO A 72 -16.42 -0.64 -0.70
N ARG A 73 -16.08 -1.80 -1.29
CA ARG A 73 -15.32 -1.87 -2.57
C ARG A 73 -16.24 -1.62 -3.76
N THR A 74 -16.69 -0.38 -3.91
CA THR A 74 -17.50 0.08 -5.06
C THR A 74 -16.81 1.24 -5.77
N GLU A 75 -17.22 1.51 -7.01
CA GLU A 75 -16.68 2.60 -7.81
C GLU A 75 -16.95 3.96 -7.14
N GLU A 76 -18.15 4.17 -6.58
CA GLU A 76 -18.55 5.42 -5.93
C GLU A 76 -17.74 5.68 -4.66
N ALA A 77 -17.54 4.66 -3.82
CA ALA A 77 -16.77 4.79 -2.60
C ALA A 77 -15.29 5.06 -2.89
N TYR A 78 -14.75 4.44 -3.95
CA TYR A 78 -13.37 4.68 -4.38
C TYR A 78 -13.21 6.09 -4.95
N ARG A 79 -14.14 6.56 -5.78
CA ARG A 79 -14.14 7.94 -6.28
C ARG A 79 -14.19 8.96 -5.14
N ALA A 80 -15.17 8.82 -4.25
CA ALA A 80 -15.38 9.77 -3.15
C ALA A 80 -14.15 9.84 -2.22
N THR A 81 -13.44 8.73 -2.02
CA THR A 81 -12.28 8.65 -1.13
C THR A 81 -10.98 9.04 -1.84
N TYR A 82 -10.61 8.32 -2.90
CA TYR A 82 -9.28 8.43 -3.53
C TYR A 82 -9.17 9.57 -4.54
N VAL A 83 -10.27 9.94 -5.20
CA VAL A 83 -10.26 11.03 -6.19
C VAL A 83 -10.66 12.32 -5.49
N ASP A 84 -11.92 12.40 -5.06
CA ASP A 84 -12.49 13.66 -4.55
C ASP A 84 -11.93 13.99 -3.15
N GLY A 85 -11.85 13.01 -2.25
CA GLY A 85 -11.40 13.24 -0.88
C GLY A 85 -9.91 13.58 -0.78
N MET A 86 -9.07 12.86 -1.51
CA MET A 86 -7.65 13.21 -1.64
C MET A 86 -7.49 14.59 -2.26
N ALA A 87 -8.20 14.90 -3.36
CA ALA A 87 -8.16 16.22 -3.99
C ALA A 87 -8.47 17.33 -2.99
N ARG A 88 -9.56 17.21 -2.22
CA ARG A 88 -9.90 18.18 -1.16
C ARG A 88 -8.80 18.36 -0.13
N ALA A 89 -8.15 17.28 0.30
CA ALA A 89 -7.08 17.35 1.28
C ALA A 89 -5.81 18.02 0.72
N LEU A 90 -5.46 17.74 -0.53
CA LEU A 90 -4.29 18.33 -1.19
C LEU A 90 -4.54 19.79 -1.59
N ASP A 91 -5.75 20.15 -2.04
CA ASP A 91 -6.14 21.52 -2.39
C ASP A 91 -6.17 22.45 -1.16
N ALA A 92 -6.24 21.90 0.05
CA ALA A 92 -6.15 22.64 1.30
C ALA A 92 -4.70 23.02 1.69
N LEU A 93 -3.68 22.50 1.00
CA LEU A 93 -2.29 22.87 1.25
C LEU A 93 -2.00 24.28 0.72
N ALA A 94 -1.46 25.15 1.58
CA ALA A 94 -1.08 26.50 1.18
C ALA A 94 0.12 26.53 0.22
N VAL A 95 1.00 25.54 0.31
CA VAL A 95 2.21 25.39 -0.52
C VAL A 95 2.42 23.92 -0.88
N PRO A 96 3.00 23.61 -2.04
CA PRO A 96 3.32 22.23 -2.40
C PRO A 96 4.40 21.66 -1.46
N PRO A 97 4.33 20.36 -1.11
CA PRO A 97 5.34 19.70 -0.30
C PRO A 97 6.61 19.41 -1.10
N GLU A 98 7.73 19.21 -0.40
CA GLU A 98 9.02 18.82 -1.01
C GLU A 98 8.98 17.38 -1.56
N ARG A 99 8.35 16.47 -0.82
CA ARG A 99 8.12 15.09 -1.24
C ARG A 99 6.69 14.69 -0.89
N ALA A 100 6.06 13.92 -1.78
CA ALA A 100 4.76 13.34 -1.50
C ALA A 100 4.69 11.91 -2.03
N VAL A 101 4.06 11.02 -1.26
CA VAL A 101 3.80 9.64 -1.68
C VAL A 101 2.30 9.36 -1.62
N LEU A 102 1.72 8.98 -2.76
CA LEU A 102 0.40 8.37 -2.83
C LEU A 102 0.55 6.85 -2.75
N VAL A 103 -0.05 6.25 -1.74
CA VAL A 103 -0.22 4.79 -1.66
C VAL A 103 -1.39 4.38 -2.56
N SER A 104 -1.06 3.87 -3.74
CA SER A 104 -2.01 3.27 -4.69
C SER A 104 -1.99 1.74 -4.57
N SER A 105 -2.65 1.05 -5.50
CA SER A 105 -2.69 -0.40 -5.57
C SER A 105 -2.37 -0.92 -6.96
N THR A 106 -1.65 -2.04 -6.99
CA THR A 106 -1.41 -2.82 -8.21
C THR A 106 -2.69 -3.36 -8.85
N ALA A 107 -3.88 -3.19 -8.23
CA ALA A 107 -5.17 -3.47 -8.87
C ALA A 107 -5.36 -2.74 -10.22
N VAL A 108 -4.63 -1.65 -10.46
CA VAL A 108 -4.58 -0.95 -11.76
C VAL A 108 -3.87 -1.74 -12.86
N CYS A 109 -3.03 -2.72 -12.52
CA CYS A 109 -2.31 -3.54 -13.49
C CYS A 109 -3.21 -4.65 -14.04
N ALA A 110 -3.11 -4.89 -15.36
CA ALA A 110 -3.80 -5.96 -16.06
C ALA A 110 -3.56 -7.34 -15.42
N SER A 111 -4.51 -8.24 -15.62
CA SER A 111 -4.36 -9.67 -15.32
C SER A 111 -4.61 -10.46 -16.60
N GLY A 112 -3.92 -11.57 -16.76
CA GLY A 112 -4.06 -12.44 -17.94
C GLY A 112 -3.48 -13.83 -17.71
N ASP A 113 -3.56 -14.65 -18.74
CA ASP A 113 -3.02 -16.01 -18.73
C ASP A 113 -1.52 -16.00 -18.98
N ARG A 114 -0.79 -16.86 -18.27
CA ARG A 114 0.67 -17.01 -18.33
C ARG A 114 1.39 -15.64 -18.33
N PRO A 115 1.17 -14.82 -17.30
CA PRO A 115 1.64 -13.45 -17.30
C PRO A 115 3.18 -13.39 -17.34
N ALA A 116 3.72 -12.48 -18.14
CA ALA A 116 5.09 -12.03 -18.01
C ALA A 116 5.31 -11.29 -16.69
N LEU A 117 6.57 -11.05 -16.32
CA LEU A 117 6.89 -10.17 -15.21
C LEU A 117 6.68 -8.72 -15.68
N SER A 118 5.77 -8.00 -15.04
CA SER A 118 5.48 -6.58 -15.32
C SER A 118 6.23 -5.67 -14.36
N ASP A 119 6.63 -4.51 -14.87
CA ASP A 119 7.22 -3.42 -14.11
C ASP A 119 6.43 -2.11 -14.33
N GLU A 120 6.96 -0.99 -13.85
CA GLU A 120 6.35 0.34 -13.96
C GLU A 120 6.22 0.85 -15.40
N SER A 121 6.91 0.26 -16.38
CA SER A 121 6.74 0.60 -17.80
C SER A 121 5.45 0.01 -18.40
N THR A 122 4.84 -0.96 -17.70
CA THR A 122 3.58 -1.57 -18.14
C THR A 122 2.42 -0.61 -17.89
N PRO A 123 1.63 -0.23 -18.92
CA PRO A 123 0.49 0.66 -18.74
C PRO A 123 -0.55 0.12 -17.77
N ALA A 124 -1.22 1.02 -17.06
CA ALA A 124 -2.38 0.66 -16.25
C ALA A 124 -3.53 0.18 -17.17
N ALA A 125 -4.18 -0.90 -16.76
CA ALA A 125 -5.31 -1.52 -17.46
C ALA A 125 -6.23 -2.21 -16.43
N PRO A 126 -6.93 -1.42 -15.59
CA PRO A 126 -7.82 -1.95 -14.56
C PRO A 126 -9.01 -2.70 -15.16
N SER A 127 -9.42 -3.80 -14.53
CA SER A 127 -10.52 -4.65 -14.98
C SER A 127 -11.88 -4.33 -14.32
N ASP A 128 -11.92 -3.47 -13.30
CA ASP A 128 -13.13 -3.14 -12.54
C ASP A 128 -13.27 -1.63 -12.26
N GLY A 129 -14.45 -1.22 -11.82
CA GLY A 129 -14.75 0.18 -11.46
C GLY A 129 -13.82 0.75 -10.39
N PRO A 130 -13.65 0.08 -9.23
CA PRO A 130 -12.67 0.50 -8.23
C PRO A 130 -11.24 0.71 -8.77
N GLY A 131 -10.77 -0.18 -9.66
CA GLY A 131 -9.48 -0.05 -10.32
C GLY A 131 -9.37 1.17 -11.23
N ARG A 132 -10.43 1.52 -11.98
CA ARG A 132 -10.46 2.76 -12.78
C ARG A 132 -10.35 4.00 -11.90
N GLN A 133 -11.00 4.00 -10.74
CA GLN A 133 -10.92 5.14 -9.80
C GLN A 133 -9.54 5.27 -9.14
N LEU A 134 -8.78 4.18 -9.01
CA LEU A 134 -7.38 4.26 -8.58
C LEU A 134 -6.51 4.93 -9.65
N VAL A 135 -6.71 4.63 -10.94
CA VAL A 135 -6.01 5.33 -12.03
C VAL A 135 -6.37 6.82 -12.04
N ALA A 136 -7.66 7.15 -11.92
CA ALA A 136 -8.11 8.54 -11.83
C ALA A 136 -7.52 9.27 -10.60
N ALA A 137 -7.32 8.56 -9.48
CA ALA A 137 -6.66 9.11 -8.30
C ALA A 137 -5.16 9.37 -8.55
N GLU A 138 -4.44 8.46 -9.21
CA GLU A 138 -3.04 8.67 -9.60
C GLU A 138 -2.89 9.90 -10.50
N GLU A 139 -3.79 10.07 -11.47
CA GLU A 139 -3.84 11.25 -12.35
C GLU A 139 -4.15 12.54 -11.56
N ALA A 140 -5.17 12.51 -10.69
CA ALA A 140 -5.56 13.65 -9.86
C ALA A 140 -4.48 14.06 -8.85
N PHE A 141 -3.68 13.10 -8.38
CA PHE A 141 -2.52 13.31 -7.52
C PHE A 141 -1.40 14.02 -8.29
N HIS A 142 -0.99 13.49 -9.44
CA HIS A 142 0.07 14.12 -10.25
C HIS A 142 -0.35 15.48 -10.82
N ALA A 143 -1.63 15.72 -11.05
CA ALA A 143 -2.12 17.05 -11.45
C ALA A 143 -1.87 18.13 -10.37
N ARG A 144 -1.84 17.74 -9.09
CA ARG A 144 -1.62 18.63 -7.94
C ARG A 144 -0.17 18.66 -7.49
N ILE A 145 0.49 17.50 -7.56
CA ILE A 145 1.88 17.32 -7.15
C ILE A 145 2.61 16.57 -8.28
N PRO A 146 3.03 17.27 -9.35
CA PRO A 146 3.64 16.63 -10.52
C PRO A 146 4.91 15.84 -10.21
N HIS A 147 5.67 16.25 -9.20
CA HIS A 147 6.88 15.57 -8.71
C HIS A 147 6.59 14.50 -7.64
N GLY A 148 5.32 14.33 -7.24
CA GLY A 148 4.93 13.34 -6.26
C GLY A 148 5.12 11.92 -6.79
N THR A 149 5.32 10.97 -5.88
CA THR A 149 5.53 9.56 -6.20
C THR A 149 4.27 8.75 -5.91
N VAL A 150 3.83 7.96 -6.89
CA VAL A 150 2.83 6.92 -6.71
C VAL A 150 3.53 5.61 -6.35
N LEU A 151 3.17 5.02 -5.21
CA LEU A 151 3.60 3.68 -4.81
C LEU A 151 2.42 2.72 -4.95
N ARG A 152 2.41 1.92 -6.02
CA ARG A 152 1.39 0.88 -6.25
C ARG A 152 1.72 -0.33 -5.40
N LEU A 153 1.06 -0.49 -4.27
CA LEU A 153 1.26 -1.64 -3.39
C LEU A 153 0.54 -2.89 -3.92
N SER A 154 1.23 -4.02 -3.81
CA SER A 154 0.66 -5.36 -3.98
C SER A 154 -0.17 -5.78 -2.75
N GLY A 155 -0.57 -7.04 -2.66
CA GLY A 155 -1.42 -7.52 -1.55
C GLY A 155 -0.73 -7.33 -0.20
N LEU A 156 -1.21 -6.37 0.60
CA LEU A 156 -0.72 -6.16 1.96
C LEU A 156 -1.08 -7.34 2.87
N TYR A 157 -0.09 -7.81 3.62
CA TYR A 157 -0.27 -8.80 4.69
C TYR A 157 0.58 -8.41 5.92
N GLY A 158 0.41 -9.17 7.00
CA GLY A 158 0.95 -8.82 8.31
C GLY A 158 0.03 -7.90 9.12
N GLY A 159 0.39 -7.70 10.39
CA GLY A 159 -0.45 -7.02 11.37
C GLY A 159 -1.71 -7.81 11.72
N SER A 160 -2.85 -7.14 11.87
CA SER A 160 -4.12 -7.72 12.33
C SER A 160 -4.85 -8.60 11.29
N SER A 161 -4.37 -8.68 10.04
CA SER A 161 -5.07 -9.40 8.98
C SER A 161 -4.65 -10.87 8.93
N THR A 162 -5.57 -11.76 9.31
CA THR A 162 -5.37 -13.22 9.32
C THR A 162 -5.98 -13.91 8.09
N ARG A 163 -6.59 -13.17 7.16
CA ARG A 163 -7.46 -13.71 6.10
C ARG A 163 -6.90 -14.91 5.33
N LEU A 164 -5.66 -14.83 4.82
CA LEU A 164 -5.08 -15.94 4.05
C LEU A 164 -4.73 -17.13 4.97
N ARG A 165 -4.24 -16.86 6.18
CA ARG A 165 -3.95 -17.88 7.19
C ARG A 165 -5.22 -18.67 7.52
N ASP A 166 -6.32 -17.97 7.78
CA ASP A 166 -7.62 -18.58 8.09
C ASP A 166 -8.17 -19.35 6.88
N GLN A 167 -8.04 -18.80 5.66
CA GLN A 167 -8.40 -19.51 4.43
C GLN A 167 -7.62 -20.82 4.25
N VAL A 168 -6.33 -20.84 4.58
CA VAL A 168 -5.49 -22.05 4.49
C VAL A 168 -5.87 -23.04 5.59
N ALA A 169 -6.02 -22.58 6.84
CA ALA A 169 -6.41 -23.43 7.96
C ALA A 169 -7.77 -24.11 7.74
N GLU A 170 -8.71 -23.39 7.11
CA GLU A 170 -10.06 -23.89 6.79
C GLU A 170 -10.12 -24.64 5.44
N GLY A 171 -9.01 -24.81 4.72
CA GLY A 171 -8.98 -25.53 3.45
C GLY A 171 -9.74 -24.84 2.31
N ARG A 172 -9.89 -23.51 2.35
CA ARG A 172 -10.70 -22.71 1.39
C ARG A 172 -9.91 -22.14 0.21
N VAL A 173 -8.71 -22.65 -0.06
CA VAL A 173 -7.92 -22.23 -1.23
C VAL A 173 -8.44 -22.94 -2.48
N THR A 174 -9.26 -22.23 -3.26
CA THR A 174 -9.97 -22.78 -4.43
C THR A 174 -9.28 -22.55 -5.77
N ASP A 175 -8.32 -21.63 -5.81
CA ASP A 175 -7.62 -21.23 -7.04
C ASP A 175 -6.10 -21.20 -6.77
N PRO A 176 -5.43 -22.35 -6.86
CA PRO A 176 -4.01 -22.49 -6.55
C PRO A 176 -3.11 -21.94 -7.66
N HIS A 177 -3.60 -21.84 -8.90
CA HIS A 177 -2.79 -21.48 -10.06
C HIS A 177 -2.60 -19.96 -10.21
N ARG A 178 -3.46 -19.15 -9.58
CA ARG A 178 -3.35 -17.69 -9.65
C ARG A 178 -2.04 -17.18 -9.09
N TRP A 179 -1.32 -16.40 -9.89
CA TRP A 179 -0.19 -15.59 -9.42
C TRP A 179 -0.67 -14.52 -8.46
N THR A 180 0.02 -14.46 -7.33
CA THR A 180 -0.21 -13.47 -6.28
C THR A 180 1.07 -12.70 -6.03
N ASN A 181 0.90 -11.44 -5.66
CA ASN A 181 2.00 -10.53 -5.34
C ASN A 181 1.64 -9.91 -4.00
N ARG A 182 2.64 -9.70 -3.15
CA ARG A 182 2.41 -9.21 -1.80
C ARG A 182 3.59 -8.42 -1.30
N ILE A 183 3.34 -7.65 -0.27
CA ILE A 183 4.37 -6.95 0.48
C ILE A 183 3.94 -6.93 1.94
N HIS A 184 4.86 -7.21 2.84
CA HIS A 184 4.57 -7.16 4.25
C HIS A 184 4.33 -5.70 4.67
N ARG A 185 3.40 -5.44 5.60
CA ARG A 185 3.08 -4.07 6.02
C ARG A 185 4.29 -3.30 6.54
N THR A 186 5.20 -3.98 7.24
CA THR A 186 6.51 -3.43 7.68
C THR A 186 7.30 -2.85 6.51
N ASP A 187 7.40 -3.61 5.42
CA ASP A 187 8.16 -3.23 4.24
C ASP A 187 7.42 -2.21 3.37
N ALA A 188 6.09 -2.28 3.31
CA ALA A 188 5.30 -1.23 2.68
C ALA A 188 5.49 0.13 3.39
N ALA A 189 5.50 0.12 4.73
CA ALA A 189 5.76 1.34 5.49
C ALA A 189 7.21 1.83 5.31
N SER A 190 8.20 0.93 5.31
CA SER A 190 9.60 1.30 5.07
C SER A 190 9.82 1.86 3.66
N ALA A 191 9.14 1.33 2.65
CA ALA A 191 9.19 1.83 1.27
C ALA A 191 8.67 3.27 1.16
N VAL A 192 7.54 3.58 1.81
CA VAL A 192 7.01 4.96 1.84
C VAL A 192 8.00 5.91 2.51
N VAL A 193 8.56 5.53 3.67
CA VAL A 193 9.55 6.35 4.38
C VAL A 193 10.80 6.56 3.53
N HIS A 194 11.31 5.50 2.90
CA HIS A 194 12.46 5.56 2.00
C HIS A 194 12.25 6.57 0.86
N LEU A 195 11.12 6.49 0.16
CA LEU A 195 10.81 7.39 -0.96
C LEU A 195 10.66 8.86 -0.53
N LEU A 196 10.28 9.12 0.72
CA LEU A 196 10.21 10.48 1.27
C LEU A 196 11.57 11.02 1.70
N THR A 197 12.50 10.15 2.12
CA THR A 197 13.70 10.54 2.86
C THR A 197 15.01 10.25 2.13
N MET A 198 14.97 9.53 1.01
CA MET A 198 16.15 9.29 0.18
C MET A 198 16.75 10.59 -0.38
N ASP A 199 18.08 10.64 -0.50
CA ASP A 199 18.81 11.83 -0.95
C ASP A 199 18.47 12.20 -2.40
N ALA A 200 18.36 11.21 -3.29
CA ALA A 200 18.01 11.44 -4.68
C ALA A 200 16.51 11.72 -4.84
N THR A 201 16.14 12.40 -5.93
CA THR A 201 14.72 12.57 -6.27
C THR A 201 14.15 11.21 -6.73
N PRO A 202 13.08 10.71 -6.09
CA PRO A 202 12.43 9.48 -6.54
C PRO A 202 11.73 9.68 -7.89
N ASP A 203 11.55 8.59 -8.64
CA ASP A 203 10.68 8.57 -9.80
C ASP A 203 9.21 8.80 -9.39
N THR A 204 8.38 9.15 -10.36
CA THR A 204 6.95 9.40 -10.12
C THR A 204 6.13 8.13 -9.90
N LEU A 205 6.69 6.94 -10.15
CA LEU A 205 5.98 5.66 -10.03
C LEU A 205 6.92 4.53 -9.61
N TYR A 206 6.48 3.75 -8.61
CA TYR A 206 7.09 2.48 -8.16
C TYR A 206 6.04 1.40 -7.89
N LEU A 207 6.42 0.14 -8.10
CA LEU A 207 5.71 -1.05 -7.63
C LEU A 207 6.25 -1.49 -6.26
N GLY A 208 5.36 -1.53 -5.26
CA GLY A 208 5.66 -2.07 -3.94
C GLY A 208 5.22 -3.53 -3.82
N THR A 209 6.13 -4.43 -4.13
CA THR A 209 5.97 -5.89 -3.95
C THR A 209 7.25 -6.46 -3.34
N ASP A 210 7.14 -7.61 -2.66
CA ASP A 210 8.28 -8.40 -2.24
C ASP A 210 9.01 -9.01 -3.46
N ASP A 211 10.14 -9.68 -3.22
CA ASP A 211 11.02 -10.18 -4.28
C ASP A 211 10.45 -11.42 -5.00
N VAL A 212 9.34 -12.00 -4.52
CA VAL A 212 8.86 -13.31 -4.95
C VAL A 212 7.36 -13.29 -5.29
N PRO A 213 6.99 -12.88 -6.52
CA PRO A 213 5.70 -13.25 -7.10
C PRO A 213 5.55 -14.77 -7.02
N ALA A 214 4.43 -15.25 -6.49
CA ALA A 214 4.21 -16.68 -6.22
C ALA A 214 2.77 -17.10 -6.52
N GLN A 215 2.58 -18.33 -7.00
CA GLN A 215 1.24 -18.88 -7.16
C GLN A 215 0.58 -19.11 -5.79
N MET A 216 -0.74 -18.97 -5.74
CA MET A 216 -1.50 -19.10 -4.49
C MET A 216 -1.29 -20.48 -3.84
N GLY A 217 -1.17 -21.55 -4.64
CA GLY A 217 -0.93 -22.91 -4.14
C GLY A 217 0.40 -23.03 -3.40
N ASP A 218 1.50 -22.50 -3.93
CA ASP A 218 2.84 -22.56 -3.28
C ASP A 218 2.85 -21.84 -1.93
N VAL A 219 2.12 -20.73 -1.87
CA VAL A 219 2.02 -19.91 -0.67
C VAL A 219 1.16 -20.60 0.37
N ALA A 220 0.02 -21.11 -0.06
CA ALA A 220 -0.90 -21.84 0.78
C ALA A 220 -0.24 -23.13 1.32
N ALA A 221 0.58 -23.81 0.52
CA ALA A 221 1.32 -24.99 0.94
C ALA A 221 2.36 -24.65 2.02
N PHE A 222 3.09 -23.55 1.85
CA PHE A 222 3.99 -23.07 2.89
C PHE A 222 3.24 -22.76 4.19
N LEU A 223 2.15 -21.98 4.11
CA LEU A 223 1.32 -21.67 5.28
C LEU A 223 0.74 -22.92 5.95
N ALA A 224 0.24 -23.88 5.16
CA ALA A 224 -0.30 -25.13 5.69
C ALA A 224 0.75 -25.91 6.48
N SER A 225 2.01 -25.92 6.00
CA SER A 225 3.12 -26.55 6.71
C SER A 225 3.42 -25.91 8.07
N GLN A 226 3.33 -24.58 8.16
CA GLN A 226 3.54 -23.86 9.43
C GLN A 226 2.39 -24.10 10.40
N LEU A 227 1.15 -24.18 9.90
CA LEU A 227 -0.06 -24.33 10.72
C LEU A 227 -0.37 -25.79 11.11
N GLY A 228 0.32 -26.77 10.55
CA GLY A 228 -0.08 -28.18 10.65
C GLY A 228 -1.42 -28.47 9.97
N ALA A 229 -1.82 -27.66 8.98
CA ALA A 229 -3.07 -27.81 8.25
C ALA A 229 -2.91 -28.73 7.01
N PRO A 230 -3.99 -29.28 6.44
CA PRO A 230 -3.92 -30.07 5.21
C PRO A 230 -3.29 -29.28 4.06
N ALA A 231 -2.46 -29.95 3.26
CA ALA A 231 -1.86 -29.34 2.09
C ALA A 231 -2.95 -28.95 1.07
N PRO A 232 -2.90 -27.73 0.49
CA PRO A 232 -3.81 -27.32 -0.56
C PRO A 232 -3.49 -28.06 -1.88
N PRO A 233 -4.37 -27.94 -2.90
CA PRO A 233 -4.04 -28.36 -4.25
C PRO A 233 -2.72 -27.73 -4.75
N ALA A 234 -1.88 -28.53 -5.42
CA ALA A 234 -0.62 -28.07 -5.95
C ALA A 234 -0.81 -26.98 -7.02
N ALA A 235 0.06 -25.99 -7.03
CA ALA A 235 0.12 -25.02 -8.12
C ALA A 235 0.68 -25.68 -9.39
N ASP A 236 0.26 -25.17 -10.54
CA ASP A 236 0.78 -25.55 -11.84
C ASP A 236 1.12 -24.27 -12.61
N PRO A 237 2.41 -23.98 -12.84
CA PRO A 237 2.84 -22.80 -13.58
C PRO A 237 2.28 -22.74 -15.01
N ALA A 238 1.99 -23.89 -15.64
CA ALA A 238 1.43 -23.93 -16.99
C ALA A 238 -0.03 -23.40 -17.04
N GLN A 239 -0.76 -23.49 -15.92
CA GLN A 239 -2.11 -22.97 -15.73
C GLN A 239 -2.11 -21.59 -15.03
N GLY A 240 -0.94 -21.00 -14.85
CA GLY A 240 -0.78 -19.75 -14.13
C GLY A 240 -1.50 -18.59 -14.83
N HIS A 241 -2.27 -17.83 -14.06
CA HIS A 241 -2.97 -16.64 -14.54
C HIS A 241 -2.91 -15.52 -13.49
N GLY A 242 -3.40 -14.33 -13.81
CA GLY A 242 -3.29 -13.15 -12.95
C GLY A 242 -2.15 -12.24 -13.42
N LYS A 243 -1.27 -11.82 -12.50
CA LYS A 243 -0.14 -10.94 -12.83
C LYS A 243 1.07 -11.24 -11.96
N ARG A 244 2.25 -10.89 -12.47
CA ARG A 244 3.53 -10.99 -11.77
C ARG A 244 4.20 -9.64 -11.83
N LEU A 245 4.71 -9.16 -10.69
CA LEU A 245 5.20 -7.80 -10.55
C LEU A 245 6.67 -7.81 -10.13
N SER A 246 7.45 -6.91 -10.73
CA SER A 246 8.83 -6.65 -10.35
C SER A 246 8.89 -5.46 -9.39
N ASN A 247 9.73 -5.54 -8.37
CA ASN A 247 10.10 -4.40 -7.53
C ASN A 247 11.48 -3.82 -7.89
N ALA A 248 12.06 -4.21 -9.03
CA ALA A 248 13.45 -3.90 -9.39
C ALA A 248 13.75 -2.39 -9.36
N ARG A 249 12.81 -1.55 -9.78
CA ARG A 249 12.96 -0.08 -9.72
C ARG A 249 13.01 0.43 -8.27
N LEU A 250 12.16 -0.10 -7.38
CA LEU A 250 12.23 0.29 -5.98
C LEU A 250 13.55 -0.19 -5.36
N ARG A 251 14.00 -1.41 -5.68
CA ARG A 251 15.29 -1.94 -5.20
C ARG A 251 16.49 -1.12 -5.69
N SER A 252 16.46 -0.60 -6.92
CA SER A 252 17.56 0.20 -7.47
C SER A 252 17.76 1.55 -6.76
N THR A 253 16.77 2.01 -5.98
CA THR A 253 16.90 3.21 -5.13
C THR A 253 17.70 2.95 -3.83
N GLY A 254 18.13 1.71 -3.59
CA GLY A 254 18.78 1.29 -2.34
C GLY A 254 17.82 0.76 -1.28
N TRP A 255 16.50 0.83 -1.51
CA TRP A 255 15.52 0.23 -0.61
C TRP A 255 15.70 -1.29 -0.52
N THR A 256 15.71 -1.82 0.71
CA THR A 256 15.83 -3.26 0.98
C THR A 256 14.71 -3.76 1.88
N PRO A 257 13.89 -4.73 1.43
CA PRO A 257 12.85 -5.32 2.26
C PRO A 257 13.49 -6.13 3.39
N SER A 258 12.91 -6.00 4.58
CA SER A 258 13.25 -6.85 5.73
C SER A 258 12.65 -8.25 5.60
N LEU A 259 11.55 -8.39 4.85
CA LEU A 259 10.83 -9.64 4.59
C LEU A 259 10.74 -9.83 3.07
N PRO A 260 11.85 -10.27 2.43
CA PRO A 260 11.98 -10.29 0.97
C PRO A 260 11.03 -11.27 0.29
N SER A 261 10.47 -12.24 1.02
CA SER A 261 9.44 -13.11 0.49
C SER A 261 8.37 -13.44 1.53
N TYR A 262 7.31 -14.07 1.04
CA TYR A 262 6.28 -14.65 1.89
C TYR A 262 6.79 -15.67 2.92
N ARG A 263 7.94 -16.29 2.69
CA ARG A 263 8.48 -17.29 3.62
C ARG A 263 8.94 -16.61 4.90
N GLU A 264 9.75 -15.57 4.81
CA GLU A 264 10.19 -14.78 5.96
C GLU A 264 9.00 -14.08 6.63
N GLY A 265 8.11 -13.47 5.83
CA GLY A 265 6.99 -12.72 6.39
C GLY A 265 5.91 -13.58 7.06
N TYR A 266 5.71 -14.83 6.64
CA TYR A 266 4.81 -15.75 7.33
C TYR A 266 5.49 -16.58 8.42
N ALA A 267 6.80 -16.86 8.33
CA ALA A 267 7.55 -17.51 9.40
C ALA A 267 7.60 -16.68 10.69
N GLY A 268 7.60 -15.34 10.56
CA GLY A 268 7.53 -14.42 11.71
C GLY A 268 6.15 -14.34 12.39
N LEU A 269 5.14 -15.10 11.95
CA LEU A 269 3.82 -15.16 12.58
C LEU A 269 3.68 -16.25 13.65
N ASP A 270 4.75 -16.98 13.96
CA ASP A 270 4.75 -17.97 15.03
C ASP A 270 4.89 -17.34 16.42
N LEU A 271 3.99 -17.77 17.33
CA LEU A 271 3.97 -17.62 18.80
C LEU A 271 3.30 -16.38 19.43
N GLN A 272 2.06 -16.07 19.02
CA GLN A 272 1.04 -15.66 20.00
C GLN A 272 -0.17 -16.59 19.86
N GLY A 273 -0.07 -17.73 20.56
CA GLY A 273 -1.25 -18.47 21.00
C GLY A 273 -1.95 -17.75 22.14
#